data_AF-A0A4Q3V3D8-F1
#
_entry.id   AF-A0A4Q3V3D8-F1
#
_cell.length_a   1.000
_cell.length_b   1.000
_cell.length_c   1.000
_cell.angle_alpha   90.00
_cell.angle_beta   90.00
_cell.angle_gamma   90.00
#
_symmetry.space_group_name_H-M   'P 1'
#
loop_
_entity.id
_entity.type
_entity.pdbx_description
1 polymer ?
#
loop_
_entity_poly.entity_id
_entity_poly.type
_entity_poly.pdbx_seq_one_letter_code
_entity_poly.pdbx_strand_id
1 'polypeptide(L)'
;LSGHGKLNNDAISATAVGIATAKAALPFTQALVSGVLCNSLVCLAVWMTLAGRSVVDKVIVIIFPVTAFVAAGFEHSIANLYFFSFAMLLGAPLGWTDVIRNLVPVVLGNIIGGGVLVALVYHVCYPRWHDAAL
;
A
#
# COMPACT_ATOMS: atom_id res chain seq x y z
N LEU A 1 -21.52 -13.22 0.04
CA LEU A 1 -20.89 -12.14 0.85
C LEU A 1 -21.30 -12.33 2.31
N SER A 2 -20.38 -12.19 3.25
CA SER A 2 -20.59 -12.40 4.71
C SER A 2 -21.54 -11.40 5.41
N GLY A 3 -22.31 -10.62 4.64
CA GLY A 3 -23.15 -9.54 5.17
C GLY A 3 -22.39 -8.28 5.58
N HIS A 4 -21.06 -8.26 5.51
CA HIS A 4 -20.22 -7.16 5.98
C HIS A 4 -20.59 -5.78 5.40
N GLY A 5 -20.95 -5.71 4.11
CA GLY A 5 -21.36 -4.45 3.49
C GLY A 5 -22.67 -3.87 4.04
N LYS A 6 -23.54 -4.71 4.62
CA LYS A 6 -24.85 -4.31 5.18
C LYS A 6 -24.78 -3.81 6.61
N LEU A 7 -23.62 -3.91 7.25
CA LEU A 7 -23.43 -3.46 8.61
C LEU A 7 -23.53 -1.93 8.68
N ASN A 8 -23.99 -1.43 9.82
CA ASN A 8 -24.16 -0.01 10.09
C ASN A 8 -25.08 0.69 9.07
N ASN A 9 -26.23 0.08 8.77
CA ASN A 9 -27.22 0.62 7.83
C ASN A 9 -26.61 0.93 6.44
N ASP A 10 -25.89 -0.05 5.88
CA ASP A 10 -25.17 0.01 4.61
C ASP A 10 -24.02 1.04 4.51
N ALA A 11 -23.69 1.77 5.59
CA ALA A 11 -22.64 2.80 5.58
C ALA A 11 -21.24 2.25 5.19
N ILE A 12 -20.95 0.99 5.52
CA ILE A 12 -19.69 0.34 5.12
C ILE A 12 -19.62 0.18 3.60
N SER A 13 -20.70 -0.29 2.98
CA SER A 13 -20.76 -0.44 1.52
C SER A 13 -20.62 0.91 0.82
N ALA A 14 -21.33 1.95 1.29
CA ALA A 14 -21.24 3.30 0.75
C ALA A 14 -19.81 3.85 0.82
N THR A 15 -19.14 3.66 1.96
CA THR A 15 -17.76 4.12 2.16
C THR A 15 -16.79 3.36 1.26
N ALA A 16 -16.90 2.04 1.17
CA ALA A 16 -16.02 1.22 0.34
C ALA A 16 -16.16 1.54 -1.15
N VAL A 17 -17.39 1.72 -1.64
CA VAL A 17 -17.67 2.14 -3.02
C VAL A 17 -17.11 3.54 -3.25
N GLY A 18 -17.33 4.49 -2.33
CA GLY A 18 -16.78 5.84 -2.42
C GLY A 18 -15.25 5.86 -2.52
N ILE A 19 -14.56 5.06 -1.71
CA ILE A 19 -13.09 4.93 -1.76
C ILE A 19 -12.65 4.35 -3.10
N ALA A 20 -13.30 3.29 -3.59
CA ALA A 20 -12.94 2.66 -4.86
C ALA A 20 -13.16 3.60 -6.05
N THR A 21 -14.26 4.35 -6.07
CA THR A 21 -14.54 5.36 -7.12
C THR A 21 -13.54 6.51 -7.07
N ALA A 22 -13.17 7.00 -5.87
CA ALA A 22 -12.15 8.03 -5.73
C ALA A 22 -10.79 7.55 -6.24
N LYS A 23 -10.42 6.30 -5.96
CA LYS A 23 -9.18 5.67 -6.44
C LYS A 23 -9.17 5.49 -7.96
N ALA A 24 -10.28 5.11 -8.56
CA ALA A 24 -10.43 5.01 -10.01
C ALA A 24 -10.21 6.35 -10.73
N ALA A 25 -10.60 7.46 -10.08
CA ALA A 25 -10.48 8.80 -10.65
C ALA A 25 -9.07 9.43 -10.50
N LEU A 26 -8.13 8.76 -9.83
CA LEU A 26 -6.80 9.32 -9.60
C LEU A 26 -6.00 9.50 -10.91
N PRO A 27 -5.39 10.66 -11.14
CA PRO A 27 -4.44 10.86 -12.24
C PRO A 27 -3.22 9.93 -12.12
N PHE A 28 -2.67 9.50 -13.26
CA PHE A 28 -1.55 8.57 -13.31
C PHE A 28 -0.35 9.02 -12.47
N THR A 29 0.10 10.27 -12.63
CA THR A 29 1.26 10.80 -11.90
C THR A 29 1.01 10.87 -10.40
N GLN A 30 -0.19 11.25 -9.99
CA GLN A 30 -0.56 11.30 -8.58
C GLN A 30 -0.57 9.90 -7.97
N ALA A 31 -1.16 8.92 -8.64
CA ALA A 31 -1.18 7.51 -8.22
C ALA A 31 0.22 6.89 -8.15
N LEU A 32 1.10 7.25 -9.09
CA LEU A 32 2.49 6.81 -9.10
C LEU A 32 3.27 7.36 -7.91
N VAL A 33 3.27 8.69 -7.72
CA VAL A 33 4.04 9.36 -6.65
C VAL A 33 3.53 8.94 -5.27
N SER A 34 2.22 8.88 -5.07
CA SER A 34 1.64 8.40 -3.82
C SER A 34 1.99 6.93 -3.56
N GLY A 35 2.07 6.10 -4.61
CA GLY A 35 2.54 4.72 -4.53
C GLY A 35 4.01 4.60 -4.10
N VAL A 36 4.89 5.48 -4.57
CA VAL A 36 6.31 5.53 -4.14
C VAL A 36 6.40 5.82 -2.65
N LEU A 37 5.71 6.86 -2.19
CA LEU A 37 5.73 7.28 -0.79
C LEU A 37 5.09 6.22 0.12
N CYS A 38 4.00 5.59 -0.34
CA CYS A 38 3.37 4.49 0.37
C CYS A 38 4.37 3.38 0.67
N ASN A 39 5.02 2.82 -0.36
CA ASN A 39 5.84 1.64 -0.14
C ASN A 39 7.19 1.97 0.52
N SER A 40 7.64 3.23 0.45
CA SER A 40 8.77 3.69 1.26
C SER A 40 8.46 3.55 2.76
N LEU A 41 7.26 3.95 3.19
CA LEU A 41 6.82 3.81 4.60
C LEU A 41 6.54 2.36 4.99
N VAL A 42 5.97 1.56 4.08
CA VAL A 42 5.76 0.11 4.32
C VAL A 42 7.11 -0.59 4.51
N CYS A 43 8.09 -0.32 3.66
CA CYS A 43 9.43 -0.87 3.79
C CYS A 43 10.12 -0.40 5.08
N LEU A 44 9.93 0.85 5.48
CA LEU A 44 10.41 1.34 6.78
C LEU A 44 9.77 0.57 7.95
N ALA A 45 8.46 0.30 7.89
CA ALA A 45 7.77 -0.50 8.91
C ALA A 45 8.36 -1.92 9.01
N VAL A 46 8.59 -2.55 7.86
CA VAL A 46 9.23 -3.88 7.79
C VAL A 46 10.63 -3.82 8.39
N TRP A 47 11.43 -2.81 8.02
CA TRP A 47 12.79 -2.68 8.54
C TRP A 47 12.83 -2.49 10.06
N MET A 48 12.00 -1.62 10.62
CA MET A 48 11.89 -1.46 12.07
C MET A 48 11.41 -2.74 12.77
N THR A 49 10.51 -3.48 12.12
CA THR A 49 10.05 -4.79 12.63
C THR A 49 11.20 -5.80 12.69
N LEU A 50 12.09 -5.80 11.69
CA LEU A 50 13.27 -6.65 11.67
C LEU A 50 14.30 -6.25 12.74
N ALA A 51 14.37 -4.97 13.10
CA ALA A 51 15.24 -4.47 14.18
C ALA A 51 14.69 -4.76 15.59
N GLY A 52 13.38 -5.00 15.73
CA GLY A 52 12.73 -5.28 17.02
C GLY A 52 13.14 -6.63 17.63
N ARG A 53 13.38 -6.65 18.94
CA ARG A 53 13.84 -7.84 19.69
C ARG A 53 12.70 -8.58 20.38
N SER A 54 11.60 -7.90 20.67
CA SER A 54 10.39 -8.49 21.25
C SER A 54 9.22 -8.48 20.27
N VAL A 55 8.19 -9.29 20.54
CA VAL A 55 6.91 -9.24 19.78
C VAL A 55 6.25 -7.86 19.95
N VAL A 56 6.35 -7.26 21.14
CA VAL A 56 5.79 -5.94 21.43
C VAL A 56 6.44 -4.87 20.56
N ASP A 57 7.77 -4.88 20.43
CA ASP A 57 8.51 -3.94 19.57
C ASP A 57 7.97 -4.02 18.14
N LYS A 58 7.85 -5.25 17.62
CA LYS A 58 7.39 -5.55 16.26
C LYS A 58 5.97 -5.08 16.00
N VAL A 59 5.08 -5.17 16.98
CA VAL A 59 3.70 -4.67 16.85
C VAL A 59 3.68 -3.14 16.86
N ILE A 60 4.38 -2.49 17.81
CA ILE A 60 4.33 -1.04 18.00
C ILE A 60 4.95 -0.29 16.81
N VAL A 61 6.09 -0.76 16.28
CA VAL A 61 6.79 -0.07 15.19
C VAL A 61 6.01 -0.05 13.88
N ILE A 62 5.08 -0.97 13.67
CA ILE A 62 4.22 -1.00 12.47
C ILE A 62 3.14 0.09 12.53
N ILE A 63 2.68 0.46 13.72
CA ILE A 63 1.53 1.37 13.90
C ILE A 63 1.79 2.71 13.22
N PHE A 64 2.93 3.36 13.49
CA PHE A 64 3.18 4.72 13.01
C PHE A 64 3.36 4.82 11.48
N PRO A 65 4.20 4.01 10.81
CA PRO A 65 4.33 4.12 9.35
C PRO A 65 3.04 3.74 8.61
N VAL A 66 2.32 2.72 9.10
CA VAL A 66 1.06 2.28 8.47
C VAL A 66 -0.01 3.35 8.63
N THR A 67 -0.21 3.88 9.83
CA THR A 67 -1.17 4.97 10.05
C THR A 67 -0.78 6.22 9.28
N ALA A 68 0.51 6.55 9.17
CA ALA A 68 0.98 7.71 8.41
C ALA A 68 0.62 7.61 6.92
N PHE A 69 0.90 6.49 6.25
CA PHE A 69 0.60 6.39 4.82
C PHE A 69 -0.92 6.34 4.56
N VAL A 70 -1.69 5.70 5.45
CA VAL A 70 -3.16 5.65 5.35
C VAL A 70 -3.75 7.05 5.57
N ALA A 71 -3.31 7.77 6.59
CA ALA A 71 -3.78 9.12 6.89
C ALA A 71 -3.38 10.14 5.82
N ALA A 72 -2.19 9.98 5.22
CA ALA A 72 -1.73 10.81 4.11
C ALA A 72 -2.44 10.49 2.76
N GLY A 73 -3.27 9.45 2.70
CA GLY A 73 -3.95 9.05 1.49
C GLY A 73 -3.03 8.46 0.43
N PHE A 74 -1.94 7.81 0.83
CA PHE A 74 -1.02 7.16 -0.09
C PHE A 74 -1.57 5.82 -0.60
N GLU A 75 -1.16 5.43 -1.80
CA GLU A 75 -1.75 4.30 -2.52
C GLU A 75 -0.93 3.01 -2.31
N HIS A 76 -1.56 2.01 -1.70
CA HIS A 76 -1.00 0.67 -1.56
C HIS A 76 -1.71 -0.30 -2.51
N SER A 77 -0.99 -0.88 -3.47
CA SER A 77 -1.55 -1.76 -4.50
C SER A 77 -2.41 -2.90 -3.93
N ILE A 78 -1.95 -3.56 -2.87
CA ILE A 78 -2.68 -4.67 -2.23
C ILE A 78 -3.95 -4.18 -1.51
N ALA A 79 -3.92 -2.99 -0.90
CA ALA A 79 -5.12 -2.40 -0.30
C ALA A 79 -6.13 -1.99 -1.38
N ASN A 80 -5.65 -1.46 -2.51
CA ASN A 80 -6.51 -1.08 -3.63
C ASN A 80 -7.20 -2.29 -4.26
N LEU A 81 -6.51 -3.43 -4.39
CA LEU A 81 -7.11 -4.69 -4.82
C LEU A 81 -8.31 -5.08 -3.94
N TYR A 82 -8.19 -4.92 -2.63
CA TYR A 82 -9.31 -5.14 -1.70
C TYR A 82 -10.48 -4.19 -1.97
N PHE A 83 -10.24 -2.88 -2.05
CA PHE A 83 -11.31 -1.90 -2.25
C PHE A 83 -12.02 -2.07 -3.59
N PHE A 84 -11.28 -2.28 -4.69
CA PHE A 84 -11.88 -2.53 -6.01
C PHE A 84 -12.68 -3.82 -6.02
N SER A 85 -12.11 -4.93 -5.53
CA SER A 85 -12.81 -6.22 -5.51
C SER A 85 -14.08 -6.16 -4.66
N PHE A 86 -14.00 -5.51 -3.50
CA PHE A 86 -15.15 -5.39 -2.61
C PHE A 86 -16.24 -4.48 -3.19
N ALA A 87 -15.88 -3.33 -3.76
CA ALA A 87 -16.84 -2.44 -4.42
C ALA A 87 -17.52 -3.10 -5.62
N MET A 88 -16.79 -3.84 -6.45
CA MET A 88 -17.36 -4.59 -7.58
C MET A 88 -18.32 -5.70 -7.12
N LEU A 89 -17.98 -6.42 -6.05
CA LEU A 89 -18.86 -7.43 -5.44
C LEU A 89 -20.14 -6.81 -4.86
N LEU A 90 -20.10 -5.54 -4.46
CA LEU A 90 -21.26 -4.77 -4.00
C LEU A 90 -22.07 -4.17 -5.16
N GLY A 91 -21.66 -4.38 -6.42
CA GLY A 91 -22.37 -3.90 -7.60
C GLY A 91 -22.03 -2.45 -8.01
N ALA A 92 -20.89 -1.90 -7.56
CA ALA A 92 -20.44 -0.60 -8.02
C ALA A 92 -20.21 -0.59 -9.55
N PRO A 93 -20.49 0.53 -10.24
CA PRO A 93 -20.28 0.67 -11.69
C PRO A 93 -18.80 0.89 -12.03
N LEU A 94 -17.93 0.00 -11.54
CA LEU A 94 -16.48 0.01 -11.78
C LEU A 94 -16.12 -1.16 -12.70
N GLY A 95 -15.33 -0.87 -13.73
CA GLY A 95 -14.84 -1.86 -14.69
C GLY A 95 -13.38 -2.23 -14.46
N TRP A 96 -12.94 -3.29 -15.16
CA TRP A 96 -11.52 -3.68 -15.17
C TRP A 96 -10.59 -2.58 -15.68
N THR A 97 -11.08 -1.69 -16.54
CA THR A 97 -10.34 -0.53 -17.01
C THR A 97 -10.00 0.42 -15.86
N ASP A 98 -10.93 0.67 -14.94
CA ASP A 98 -10.71 1.54 -13.77
C ASP A 98 -9.67 0.93 -12.82
N VAL A 99 -9.80 -0.39 -12.61
CA VAL A 99 -8.87 -1.18 -11.81
C VAL A 99 -7.45 -1.09 -12.36
N ILE A 100 -7.28 -1.30 -13.68
CA ILE A 100 -5.96 -1.26 -14.33
C ILE A 100 -5.38 0.16 -14.33
N ARG A 101 -6.20 1.19 -14.60
CA ARG A 101 -5.75 2.59 -14.61
C ARG A 101 -5.22 3.06 -13.26
N ASN A 102 -5.75 2.53 -12.15
CA ASN A 102 -5.20 2.77 -10.82
C ASN A 102 -4.04 1.82 -10.49
N LEU A 103 -4.20 0.50 -10.66
CA LEU A 103 -3.22 -0.46 -10.18
C LEU A 103 -1.87 -0.38 -10.88
N VAL A 104 -1.83 -0.14 -12.20
CA VAL A 104 -0.56 -0.06 -12.94
C VAL A 104 0.37 1.02 -12.36
N PRO A 105 -0.03 2.30 -12.25
CA PRO A 105 0.84 3.31 -11.66
C PRO A 105 1.14 3.04 -10.18
N VAL A 106 0.18 2.54 -9.40
CA VAL A 106 0.40 2.26 -7.96
C VAL A 106 1.39 1.12 -7.76
N VAL A 107 1.31 0.04 -8.54
CA VAL A 107 2.27 -1.07 -8.49
C VAL A 107 3.65 -0.60 -8.89
N LEU A 108 3.78 0.17 -9.97
CA LEU A 108 5.05 0.77 -10.38
C LEU A 108 5.63 1.66 -9.27
N GLY A 109 4.79 2.50 -8.67
CA GLY A 109 5.16 3.36 -7.55
C GLY A 109 5.64 2.55 -6.36
N ASN A 110 4.89 1.51 -5.97
CA ASN A 110 5.27 0.64 -4.87
C ASN A 110 6.62 -0.06 -5.15
N ILE A 111 6.85 -0.59 -6.35
CA ILE A 111 8.13 -1.20 -6.73
C ILE A 111 9.28 -0.20 -6.58
N ILE A 112 9.11 1.03 -7.09
CA ILE A 112 10.11 2.09 -7.00
C ILE A 112 10.36 2.46 -5.53
N GLY A 113 9.31 2.70 -4.74
CA GLY A 113 9.44 3.09 -3.32
C GLY A 113 10.14 2.03 -2.47
N GLY A 114 9.82 0.75 -2.70
CA GLY A 114 10.47 -0.35 -2.00
C GLY A 114 11.94 -0.54 -2.42
N GLY A 115 12.22 -0.42 -3.72
CA GLY A 115 13.59 -0.49 -4.24
C GLY A 115 14.47 0.66 -3.75
N VAL A 116 13.95 1.88 -3.68
CA VAL A 116 14.70 3.06 -3.24
C VAL A 116 15.01 3.00 -1.74
N LEU A 117 14.10 2.57 -0.88
CA LEU A 117 14.38 2.58 0.55
C LEU A 117 15.18 1.35 1.02
N VAL A 118 14.88 0.16 0.50
CA VAL A 118 15.55 -1.07 0.95
C VAL A 118 16.79 -1.37 0.11
N ALA A 119 16.64 -1.49 -1.21
CA ALA A 119 17.74 -1.96 -2.06
C ALA A 119 18.87 -0.93 -2.17
N LEU A 120 18.55 0.36 -2.32
CA LEU A 120 19.57 1.42 -2.40
C LEU A 120 20.33 1.59 -1.08
N VAL A 121 19.62 1.62 0.06
CA VAL A 121 20.27 1.79 1.37
C VAL A 121 21.18 0.61 1.68
N TYR A 122 20.73 -0.62 1.44
CA TYR A 122 21.60 -1.79 1.63
C TYR A 122 22.80 -1.77 0.70
N HIS A 123 22.63 -1.37 -0.57
CA HIS A 123 23.74 -1.28 -1.51
C HIS A 123 24.78 -0.23 -1.09
N VAL A 124 24.34 0.94 -0.61
CA VAL A 124 25.23 2.03 -0.18
C VAL A 124 25.91 1.73 1.15
N CYS A 125 25.19 1.17 2.13
CA CYS A 125 25.75 0.85 3.45
C CYS A 125 26.63 -0.39 3.42
N TYR A 126 26.40 -1.32 2.49
CA TYR A 126 27.12 -2.58 2.41
C TYR A 126 27.65 -2.93 1.01
N PRO A 127 28.56 -2.11 0.43
CA PRO A 127 28.99 -2.29 -0.95
C PRO A 127 29.86 -3.53 -1.21
N ARG A 128 30.32 -4.30 -0.18
CA ARG A 128 31.41 -5.28 -0.32
C ARG A 128 31.26 -6.62 0.43
N TRP A 129 30.07 -7.22 0.48
CA TRP A 129 29.94 -8.56 1.07
C TRP A 129 30.65 -9.67 0.27
N HIS A 130 30.93 -9.48 -1.03
CA HIS A 130 31.56 -10.49 -1.88
C HIS A 130 33.11 -10.55 -1.77
N ASP A 131 33.77 -9.52 -1.23
CA ASP A 131 35.24 -9.44 -1.21
C ASP A 131 35.86 -10.06 0.05
N ALA A 132 35.06 -10.43 1.05
CA ALA A 132 35.55 -10.92 2.36
C ALA A 132 35.49 -12.46 2.52
N ALA A 133 35.09 -13.19 1.47
CA ALA A 133 34.91 -14.65 1.49
C ALA A 133 35.80 -15.41 0.48
N LEU A 134 36.77 -14.73 -0.15
CA LEU A 134 37.85 -15.32 -0.95
C LEU A 134 39.21 -14.91 -0.35
#